data_AF-A0A1F8XXD9-F1
#
_entry.id   AF-A0A1F8XXD9-F1
#
_cell.length_a   1.000
_cell.length_b   1.000
_cell.length_c   1.000
_cell.angle_alpha   90.00
_cell.angle_beta   90.00
_cell.angle_gamma   90.00
#
_symmetry.space_group_name_H-M   'P 1'
#
loop_
_entity.id
_entity.type
_entity.pdbx_description
1 polymer ?
#
loop_
_entity_poly.entity_id
_entity_poly.type
_entity_poly.pdbx_seq_one_letter_code
_entity_poly.pdbx_strand_id
1 'polypeptide(L)'
;MLSILLAGFLLQATYIDLFNEGHRLLDQGNPREAEAVLKESASMNPGYAPAYKELAEAYVGLKRLPEAIEQYQKAVQLSPKDMRARARLAELFSWSGNHDKAIVIYRDALEADPENPVLLNGLATVLRWSHRYDEAERLYREVLTTEPENHEALKGLGKTFSMTGDFTSAVSVFQKAISIYPEDSELRKELGTVLAWQKDFKSAVVEVKKSIELAPNYTEAHRTLGDIYLWMRSYNESLSAYKKATDLEPDNIENHLLLSRLHREMGDKHAAEESIKAALRIDPASANALELLRELRGGDSRIIVNRIGDIVELAAFAFVFILLFFTYRTRRRMLLRRHKVYKYFITIALPALVTMTLLAFAGKFTFLEWVDANLIEDVTEAVLFVTLGSSLMALLWTERRVHDFTNMTILAVGAHPDDIELGCGGFIMKAKDSGAKVYGLTMTRGEKGAEKSGVREGELRKAALFMELDGVSVMEFPDTGLKDAVPQMKEEMEKMIRETGATLVLTHSQIDIHTDHQAVFEATKVAARNISVLCYEDVSTPREFVPNYFVDIGSYIEDKMKLVSLHRTQNEKNYMDPEVIKGRAAHRGIQGGVQFAEAYRIYKLLQ
;
A
#
# COMPACT_ATOMS: atom_id res chain seq x y z
N MET A 1 19.59 81.93 -29.33
CA MET A 1 20.42 81.47 -28.20
C MET A 1 19.75 81.77 -26.85
N LEU A 2 19.34 83.01 -26.58
CA LEU A 2 18.62 83.38 -25.35
C LEU A 2 17.31 82.59 -25.15
N SER A 3 16.52 82.37 -26.21
CA SER A 3 15.24 81.62 -26.15
C SER A 3 15.42 80.12 -25.85
N ILE A 4 16.54 79.52 -26.27
CA ILE A 4 16.87 78.11 -26.01
C ILE A 4 17.36 77.96 -24.56
N LEU A 5 18.13 78.93 -24.07
CA LEU A 5 18.53 78.99 -22.66
C LEU A 5 17.32 79.20 -21.74
N LEU A 6 16.38 80.08 -22.12
CA LEU A 6 15.15 80.32 -21.35
C LEU A 6 14.24 79.08 -21.33
N ALA A 7 14.08 78.40 -22.47
CA ALA A 7 13.28 77.18 -22.56
C ALA A 7 13.91 76.02 -21.77
N GLY A 8 15.25 75.86 -21.81
CA GLY A 8 15.96 74.87 -21.00
C GLY A 8 15.84 75.14 -19.49
N PHE A 9 15.89 76.42 -19.07
CA PHE A 9 15.72 76.80 -17.68
C PHE A 9 14.29 76.61 -17.18
N LEU A 10 13.29 76.94 -18.00
CA LEU A 10 11.88 76.69 -17.70
C LEU A 10 11.57 75.20 -17.60
N LEU A 11 12.10 74.38 -18.53
CA LEU A 11 11.96 72.92 -18.47
C LEU A 11 12.62 72.34 -17.20
N GLN A 12 13.79 72.88 -16.82
CA GLN A 12 14.52 72.47 -15.62
C GLN A 12 13.78 72.82 -14.33
N ALA A 13 13.15 73.99 -14.26
CA ALA A 13 12.29 74.36 -13.15
C ALA A 13 11.06 73.43 -13.06
N THR A 14 10.40 73.14 -14.19
CA THR A 14 9.15 72.38 -14.19
C THR A 14 9.29 70.92 -13.77
N TYR A 15 10.33 70.19 -14.21
CA TYR A 15 10.46 68.77 -13.80
C TYR A 15 10.88 68.63 -12.32
N ILE A 16 11.64 69.59 -11.80
CA ILE A 16 12.07 69.64 -10.40
C ILE A 16 10.86 69.96 -9.51
N ASP A 17 10.00 70.89 -9.92
CA ASP A 17 8.76 71.21 -9.20
C ASP A 17 7.83 69.99 -9.11
N LEU A 18 7.64 69.26 -10.22
CA LEU A 18 6.89 68.00 -10.23
C LEU A 18 7.53 66.94 -9.33
N PHE A 19 8.86 66.83 -9.32
CA PHE A 19 9.56 65.93 -8.40
C PHE A 19 9.31 66.29 -6.93
N ASN A 20 9.44 67.57 -6.57
CA ASN A 20 9.22 68.05 -5.22
C ASN A 20 7.76 67.87 -4.77
N GLU A 21 6.81 68.03 -5.69
CA GLU A 21 5.40 67.74 -5.44
C GLU A 21 5.18 66.24 -5.16
N GLY A 22 5.72 65.38 -6.02
CA GLY A 22 5.65 63.93 -5.85
C GLY A 22 6.25 63.46 -4.52
N HIS A 23 7.41 64.00 -4.15
CA HIS A 23 8.04 63.72 -2.86
C HIS A 23 7.15 64.11 -1.68
N ARG A 24 6.52 65.30 -1.73
CA ARG A 24 5.59 65.75 -0.69
C ARG A 24 4.35 64.85 -0.59
N LEU A 25 3.84 64.37 -1.72
CA LEU A 25 2.70 63.43 -1.74
C LEU A 25 3.06 62.09 -1.11
N LEU A 26 4.31 61.61 -1.25
CA LEU A 26 4.80 60.42 -0.56
C LEU A 26 4.88 60.63 0.95
N ASP A 27 5.40 61.77 1.40
CA ASP A 27 5.44 62.12 2.83
C ASP A 27 4.04 62.20 3.45
N GLN A 28 3.03 62.57 2.66
CA GLN A 28 1.63 62.60 3.07
C GLN A 28 0.93 61.24 3.02
N GLY A 29 1.61 60.19 2.55
CA GLY A 29 1.04 58.85 2.42
C GLY A 29 0.10 58.68 1.22
N ASN A 30 0.26 59.49 0.17
CA ASN A 30 -0.56 59.47 -1.05
C ASN A 30 0.23 58.91 -2.26
N PRO A 31 0.61 57.61 -2.26
CA PRO A 31 1.50 57.06 -3.29
C PRO A 31 0.89 57.00 -4.69
N ARG A 32 -0.46 56.95 -4.79
CA ARG A 32 -1.15 56.92 -6.08
C ARG A 32 -1.10 58.26 -6.82
N GLU A 33 -1.22 59.35 -6.08
CA GLU A 33 -1.10 60.70 -6.65
C GLU A 33 0.37 61.00 -6.95
N ALA A 34 1.28 60.61 -6.05
CA ALA A 34 2.71 60.69 -6.28
C ALA A 34 3.15 59.96 -7.57
N GLU A 35 2.62 58.74 -7.84
CA GLU A 35 2.92 57.98 -9.07
C GLU A 35 2.68 58.82 -10.33
N ALA A 36 1.56 59.54 -10.40
CA ALA A 36 1.18 60.31 -11.59
C ALA A 36 2.17 61.46 -11.85
N VAL A 37 2.47 62.24 -10.81
CA VAL A 37 3.33 63.43 -10.89
C VAL A 37 4.80 63.03 -11.11
N LEU A 38 5.26 61.95 -10.46
CA LEU A 38 6.65 61.47 -10.59
C LEU A 38 6.91 60.82 -11.96
N LYS A 39 5.92 60.16 -12.56
CA LYS A 39 6.02 59.72 -13.97
C LYS A 39 6.19 60.88 -14.92
N GLU A 40 5.43 61.95 -14.72
CA GLU A 40 5.53 63.16 -15.54
C GLU A 40 6.93 63.79 -15.39
N SER A 41 7.42 63.97 -14.17
CA SER A 41 8.78 64.45 -13.89
C SER A 41 9.86 63.59 -14.60
N ALA A 42 9.77 62.27 -14.47
CA ALA A 42 10.71 61.33 -15.11
C ALA A 42 10.65 61.38 -16.65
N SER A 43 9.46 61.62 -17.23
CA SER A 43 9.29 61.76 -18.69
C SER A 43 9.83 63.08 -19.24
N MET A 44 9.73 64.17 -18.47
CA MET A 44 10.25 65.49 -18.85
C MET A 44 11.78 65.52 -18.82
N ASN A 45 12.40 64.77 -17.90
CA ASN A 45 13.85 64.57 -17.88
C ASN A 45 14.23 63.11 -17.61
N PRO A 46 14.41 62.30 -18.67
CA PRO A 46 14.80 60.89 -18.55
C PRO A 46 16.17 60.65 -17.91
N GLY A 47 17.00 61.69 -17.76
CA GLY A 47 18.30 61.60 -17.07
C GLY A 47 18.24 61.90 -15.58
N TYR A 48 17.08 62.30 -15.04
CA TYR A 48 16.95 62.72 -13.65
C TYR A 48 16.70 61.53 -12.72
N ALA A 49 17.79 60.88 -12.28
CA ALA A 49 17.75 59.71 -11.41
C ALA A 49 16.85 59.84 -10.15
N PRO A 50 16.78 60.99 -9.44
CA PRO A 50 15.91 61.13 -8.27
C PRO A 50 14.42 60.89 -8.55
N ALA A 51 13.89 61.32 -9.71
CA ALA A 51 12.49 61.08 -10.04
C ALA A 51 12.17 59.59 -10.17
N TYR A 52 13.09 58.78 -10.71
CA TYR A 52 12.91 57.33 -10.79
C TYR A 52 12.96 56.65 -9.41
N LYS A 53 13.75 57.16 -8.46
CA LYS A 53 13.80 56.63 -7.09
C LYS A 53 12.49 56.88 -6.36
N GLU A 54 12.01 58.11 -6.34
CA GLU A 54 10.74 58.45 -5.68
C GLU A 54 9.56 57.76 -6.38
N LEU A 55 9.59 57.63 -7.72
CA LEU A 55 8.57 56.86 -8.44
C LEU A 55 8.57 55.39 -8.01
N ALA A 56 9.75 54.82 -7.77
CA ALA A 56 9.86 53.47 -7.25
C ALA A 56 9.28 53.38 -5.82
N GLU A 57 9.53 54.35 -4.95
CA GLU A 57 8.93 54.41 -3.61
C GLU A 57 7.40 54.54 -3.67
N ALA A 58 6.86 55.29 -4.64
CA ALA A 58 5.43 55.33 -4.91
C ALA A 58 4.89 53.92 -5.26
N TYR A 59 5.60 53.17 -6.10
CA TYR A 59 5.24 51.78 -6.40
C TYR A 59 5.35 50.85 -5.19
N VAL A 60 6.35 51.04 -4.32
CA VAL A 60 6.45 50.30 -3.04
C VAL A 60 5.22 50.57 -2.17
N GLY A 61 4.80 51.83 -2.03
CA GLY A 61 3.59 52.20 -1.29
C GLY A 61 2.31 51.59 -1.88
N LEU A 62 2.28 51.38 -3.20
CA LEU A 62 1.20 50.69 -3.91
C LEU A 62 1.32 49.16 -3.90
N LYS A 63 2.33 48.59 -3.24
CA LYS A 63 2.67 47.15 -3.22
C LYS A 63 2.94 46.56 -4.61
N ARG A 64 3.39 47.38 -5.55
CA ARG A 64 3.73 47.03 -6.94
C ARG A 64 5.24 46.81 -7.08
N LEU A 65 5.73 45.72 -6.46
CA LEU A 65 7.16 45.42 -6.39
C LEU A 65 7.87 45.29 -7.75
N PRO A 66 7.29 44.65 -8.79
CA PRO A 66 7.95 44.54 -10.09
C PRO A 66 8.23 45.91 -10.73
N GLU A 67 7.26 46.83 -10.68
CA GLU A 67 7.43 48.18 -11.21
C GLU A 67 8.41 49.01 -10.38
N ALA A 68 8.42 48.83 -9.05
CA ALA A 68 9.39 49.48 -8.17
C ALA A 68 10.84 49.04 -8.52
N ILE A 69 11.05 47.73 -8.72
CA ILE A 69 12.35 47.19 -9.12
C ILE A 69 12.80 47.79 -10.46
N GLU A 70 11.91 47.87 -11.45
CA GLU A 70 12.24 48.44 -12.77
C GLU A 70 12.70 49.90 -12.65
N GLN A 71 12.00 50.72 -11.86
CA GLN A 71 12.36 52.14 -11.71
C GLN A 71 13.65 52.31 -10.91
N TYR A 72 13.90 51.50 -9.87
CA TYR A 72 15.18 51.53 -9.17
C TYR A 72 16.35 51.05 -10.04
N GLN A 73 16.13 50.07 -10.93
CA GLN A 73 17.15 49.67 -11.91
C GLN A 73 17.53 50.85 -12.82
N LYS A 74 16.55 51.63 -13.32
CA LYS A 74 16.82 52.85 -14.10
C LYS A 74 17.56 53.89 -13.27
N ALA A 75 17.15 54.12 -12.02
CA ALA A 75 17.83 55.06 -11.13
C ALA A 75 19.31 54.69 -10.89
N VAL A 76 19.60 53.40 -10.68
CA VAL A 76 20.97 52.89 -10.50
C VAL A 76 21.77 52.96 -11.80
N GLN A 77 21.15 52.76 -12.96
CA GLN A 77 21.82 52.94 -14.27
C GLN A 77 22.23 54.39 -14.50
N LEU A 78 21.35 55.35 -14.16
CA LEU A 78 21.61 56.78 -14.31
C LEU A 78 22.61 57.33 -13.28
N SER A 79 22.58 56.79 -12.07
CA SER A 79 23.49 57.16 -10.97
C SER A 79 24.18 55.92 -10.37
N PRO A 80 25.18 55.32 -11.06
CA PRO A 80 25.85 54.12 -10.58
C PRO A 80 26.56 54.29 -9.24
N LYS A 81 26.88 55.51 -8.81
CA LYS A 81 27.55 55.75 -7.52
C LYS A 81 26.59 55.90 -6.33
N ASP A 82 25.27 55.90 -6.56
CA ASP A 82 24.29 56.00 -5.48
C ASP A 82 24.11 54.65 -4.77
N MET A 83 24.92 54.44 -3.72
CA MET A 83 24.89 53.20 -2.94
C MET A 83 23.58 53.01 -2.18
N ARG A 84 22.88 54.10 -1.82
CA ARG A 84 21.56 54.01 -1.18
C ARG A 84 20.52 53.46 -2.14
N ALA A 85 20.54 53.91 -3.40
CA ALA A 85 19.65 53.38 -4.44
C ALA A 85 19.95 51.89 -4.75
N ARG A 86 21.22 51.48 -4.72
CA ARG A 86 21.62 50.07 -4.88
C ARG A 86 21.17 49.20 -3.71
N ALA A 87 21.38 49.66 -2.48
CA ALA A 87 20.93 48.95 -1.28
C ALA A 87 19.40 48.76 -1.30
N ARG A 88 18.66 49.82 -1.64
CA ARG A 88 17.20 49.77 -1.76
C ARG A 88 16.75 48.84 -2.89
N LEU A 89 17.44 48.83 -4.03
CA LEU A 89 17.18 47.86 -5.09
C LEU A 89 17.40 46.40 -4.63
N ALA A 90 18.45 46.14 -3.85
CA ALA A 90 18.72 44.83 -3.27
C ALA A 90 17.63 44.42 -2.27
N GLU A 91 17.16 45.34 -1.42
CA GLU A 91 16.03 45.14 -0.52
C GLU A 91 14.76 44.74 -1.30
N LEU A 92 14.44 45.44 -2.39
CA LEU A 92 13.29 45.11 -3.24
C LEU A 92 13.42 43.75 -3.93
N PHE A 93 14.61 43.41 -4.43
CA PHE A 93 14.86 42.06 -4.93
C PHE A 93 14.65 41.02 -3.84
N SER A 94 15.05 41.32 -2.60
CA SER A 94 14.83 40.43 -1.48
C SER A 94 13.35 40.25 -1.14
N TRP A 95 12.55 41.32 -1.11
CA TRP A 95 11.10 41.21 -0.88
C TRP A 95 10.37 40.48 -2.00
N SER A 96 10.90 40.50 -3.23
CA SER A 96 10.39 39.71 -4.36
C SER A 96 10.81 38.23 -4.33
N GLY A 97 11.57 37.79 -3.30
CA GLY A 97 12.10 36.44 -3.17
C GLY A 97 13.36 36.14 -4.01
N ASN A 98 13.89 37.12 -4.74
CA ASN A 98 15.10 36.98 -5.57
C ASN A 98 16.37 37.21 -4.73
N HIS A 99 16.60 36.36 -3.72
CA HIS A 99 17.68 36.57 -2.76
C HIS A 99 19.08 36.55 -3.37
N ASP A 100 19.33 35.70 -4.38
CA ASP A 100 20.65 35.62 -5.03
C ASP A 100 21.05 36.95 -5.69
N LYS A 101 20.10 37.60 -6.37
CA LYS A 101 20.33 38.93 -6.97
C LYS A 101 20.58 39.98 -5.91
N ALA A 102 19.81 39.95 -4.83
CA ALA A 102 20.01 40.86 -3.70
C ALA A 102 21.41 40.69 -3.07
N ILE A 103 21.87 39.45 -2.86
CA ILE A 103 23.20 39.13 -2.32
C ILE A 103 24.31 39.69 -3.21
N VAL A 104 24.22 39.52 -4.53
CA VAL A 104 25.21 40.07 -5.48
C VAL A 104 25.25 41.58 -5.37
N ILE A 105 24.11 42.26 -5.41
CA ILE A 105 24.06 43.73 -5.34
C ILE A 105 24.61 44.25 -4.01
N TYR A 106 24.32 43.59 -2.89
CA TYR A 106 24.87 43.97 -1.59
C TYR A 106 26.40 43.77 -1.53
N ARG A 107 26.93 42.67 -2.09
CA ARG A 107 28.37 42.43 -2.15
C ARG A 107 29.08 43.45 -3.04
N ASP A 108 28.52 43.77 -4.20
CA ASP A 108 29.05 44.81 -5.09
C ASP A 108 29.03 46.19 -4.41
N ALA A 109 28.01 46.49 -3.60
CA ALA A 109 27.95 47.74 -2.84
C ALA A 109 29.01 47.78 -1.72
N LEU A 110 29.28 46.64 -1.07
CA LEU A 110 30.31 46.50 -0.05
C LEU A 110 31.74 46.56 -0.61
N GLU A 111 31.98 46.28 -1.90
CA GLU A 111 33.30 46.54 -2.52
C GLU A 111 33.68 48.03 -2.49
N ALA A 112 32.68 48.92 -2.56
CA ALA A 112 32.89 50.36 -2.53
C ALA A 112 32.97 50.94 -1.11
N ASP A 113 32.30 50.31 -0.14
CA ASP A 113 32.27 50.73 1.26
C ASP A 113 32.16 49.49 2.19
N PRO A 114 33.30 48.82 2.47
CA PRO A 114 33.30 47.52 3.14
C PRO A 114 32.79 47.52 4.58
N GLU A 115 32.92 48.64 5.29
CA GLU A 115 32.58 48.75 6.71
C GLU A 115 31.19 49.37 6.94
N ASN A 116 30.38 49.54 5.87
CA ASN A 116 29.08 50.19 5.98
C ASN A 116 28.08 49.32 6.75
N PRO A 117 27.64 49.71 7.96
CA PRO A 117 26.79 48.88 8.80
C PRO A 117 25.41 48.65 8.18
N VAL A 118 24.90 49.59 7.38
CA VAL A 118 23.60 49.46 6.69
C VAL A 118 23.68 48.38 5.61
N LEU A 119 24.77 48.35 4.83
CA LEU A 119 24.97 47.34 3.79
C LEU A 119 25.26 45.96 4.40
N LEU A 120 26.06 45.90 5.45
CA LEU A 120 26.36 44.65 6.17
C LEU A 120 25.08 44.05 6.79
N ASN A 121 24.28 44.86 7.48
CA ASN A 121 22.99 44.43 8.04
C ASN A 121 22.00 44.01 6.95
N GLY A 122 21.94 44.73 5.83
CA GLY A 122 21.12 44.38 4.67
C GLY A 122 21.51 43.02 4.09
N LEU A 123 22.81 42.81 3.83
CA LEU A 123 23.34 41.54 3.35
C LEU A 123 23.06 40.40 4.34
N ALA A 124 23.31 40.61 5.63
CA ALA A 124 23.06 39.63 6.68
C ALA A 124 21.58 39.23 6.75
N THR A 125 20.66 40.20 6.58
CA THR A 125 19.21 39.95 6.57
C THR A 125 18.81 39.06 5.40
N VAL A 126 19.32 39.33 4.19
CA VAL A 126 19.03 38.52 3.00
C VAL A 126 19.66 37.13 3.11
N LEU A 127 20.87 37.02 3.64
CA LEU A 127 21.51 35.74 3.91
C LEU A 127 20.70 34.89 4.90
N ARG A 128 20.15 35.51 5.96
CA ARG A 128 19.24 34.83 6.90
C ARG A 128 17.96 34.35 6.21
N TRP A 129 17.32 35.18 5.39
CA TRP A 129 16.14 34.76 4.60
C TRP A 129 16.46 33.68 3.55
N SER A 130 17.71 33.58 3.13
CA SER A 130 18.23 32.51 2.25
C SER A 130 18.74 31.29 3.01
N HIS A 131 18.46 31.21 4.31
CA HIS A 131 18.91 30.13 5.20
C HIS A 131 20.44 29.97 5.33
N ARG A 132 21.23 30.99 4.98
CA ARG A 132 22.69 31.03 5.13
C ARG A 132 23.06 31.65 6.48
N TYR A 133 22.64 30.99 7.55
CA TYR A 133 22.67 31.54 8.91
C TYR A 133 24.09 31.82 9.42
N ASP A 134 25.07 30.97 9.14
CA ASP A 134 26.46 31.17 9.60
C ASP A 134 27.08 32.44 9.01
N GLU A 135 26.77 32.75 7.75
CA GLU A 135 27.25 33.98 7.11
C GLU A 135 26.51 35.21 7.66
N ALA A 136 25.20 35.12 7.86
CA ALA A 136 24.41 36.18 8.47
C ALA A 136 24.91 36.50 9.89
N GLU A 137 25.17 35.49 10.71
CA GLU A 137 25.71 35.65 12.07
C GLU A 137 27.05 36.38 12.05
N ARG A 138 27.98 35.98 11.18
CA ARG A 138 29.30 36.62 11.08
C ARG A 138 29.17 38.11 10.76
N LEU A 139 28.35 38.46 9.78
CA LEU A 139 28.15 39.87 9.38
C LEU A 139 27.46 40.68 10.48
N TYR A 140 26.45 40.14 11.17
CA TYR A 140 25.85 40.84 12.30
C TYR A 140 26.85 41.06 13.45
N ARG A 141 27.71 40.07 13.74
CA ARG A 141 28.78 40.22 14.74
C ARG A 141 29.84 41.23 14.33
N GLU A 142 30.16 41.32 13.04
CA GLU A 142 31.06 42.33 12.49
C GLU A 142 30.53 43.75 12.73
N VAL A 143 29.25 43.99 12.40
CA VAL A 143 28.58 45.26 12.72
C VAL A 143 28.59 45.54 14.22
N LEU A 144 28.33 44.53 15.06
CA LEU A 144 28.33 44.69 16.52
C LEU A 144 29.73 44.86 17.13
N THR A 145 30.80 44.61 16.36
CA THR A 145 32.17 44.86 16.80
C THR A 145 32.50 46.35 16.68
N THR A 146 32.02 47.01 15.62
CA THR A 146 32.20 48.44 15.39
C THR A 146 31.13 49.28 16.10
N GLU A 147 29.89 48.79 16.11
CA GLU A 147 28.71 49.43 16.71
C GLU A 147 28.00 48.48 17.69
N PRO A 148 28.47 48.36 18.95
CA PRO A 148 27.96 47.38 19.91
C PRO A 148 26.49 47.51 20.31
N GLU A 149 25.90 48.67 20.05
CA GLU A 149 24.51 49.03 20.33
C GLU A 149 23.65 49.06 19.06
N ASN A 150 24.17 48.69 17.89
CA ASN A 150 23.40 48.76 16.64
C ASN A 150 22.11 47.92 16.73
N HIS A 151 20.96 48.60 16.69
CA HIS A 151 19.64 48.01 16.87
C HIS A 151 19.35 46.89 15.87
N GLU A 152 19.52 47.16 14.57
CA GLU A 152 19.21 46.20 13.51
C GLU A 152 20.12 44.98 13.56
N ALA A 153 21.39 45.16 13.93
CA ALA A 153 22.33 44.06 14.10
C ALA A 153 21.99 43.19 15.32
N LEU A 154 21.61 43.78 16.46
CA LEU A 154 21.16 43.04 17.65
C LEU A 154 19.88 42.26 17.36
N LYS A 155 18.88 42.92 16.75
CA LYS A 155 17.61 42.29 16.34
C LYS A 155 17.86 41.18 15.33
N GLY A 156 18.68 41.45 14.32
CA GLY A 156 19.06 40.52 13.27
C GLY A 156 19.76 39.27 13.79
N LEU A 157 20.74 39.46 14.68
CA LEU A 157 21.48 38.39 15.35
C LEU A 157 20.56 37.53 16.23
N GLY A 158 19.71 38.17 17.04
CA GLY A 158 18.72 37.47 17.88
C GLY A 158 17.81 36.57 17.04
N LYS A 159 17.19 37.11 15.98
CA LYS A 159 16.36 36.34 15.03
C LYS A 159 17.13 35.23 14.33
N THR A 160 18.43 35.43 14.03
CA THR A 160 19.29 34.40 13.42
C THR A 160 19.48 33.22 14.35
N PHE A 161 19.79 33.47 15.63
CA PHE A 161 19.87 32.41 16.64
C PHE A 161 18.54 31.68 16.86
N SER A 162 17.42 32.42 16.82
CA SER A 162 16.11 31.80 16.93
C SER A 162 15.81 30.82 15.78
N MET A 163 16.24 31.15 14.56
CA MET A 163 16.07 30.30 13.38
C MET A 163 17.01 29.09 13.35
N THR A 164 18.18 29.18 13.96
CA THR A 164 19.12 28.04 14.11
C THR A 164 18.78 27.14 15.30
N GLY A 165 17.81 27.54 16.13
CA GLY A 165 17.40 26.82 17.33
C GLY A 165 18.29 27.07 18.56
N ASP A 166 19.27 27.97 18.48
CA ASP A 166 20.04 28.43 19.64
C ASP A 166 19.25 29.47 20.44
N PHE A 167 18.19 29.00 21.09
CA PHE A 167 17.29 29.88 21.83
C PHE A 167 17.97 30.57 23.02
N THR A 168 19.01 29.96 23.60
CA THR A 168 19.74 30.56 24.73
C THR A 168 20.50 31.81 24.29
N SER A 169 21.24 31.72 23.17
CA SER A 169 21.92 32.88 22.61
C SER A 169 20.92 33.93 22.13
N ALA A 170 19.80 33.52 21.51
CA ALA A 170 18.74 34.44 21.11
C ALA A 170 18.18 35.23 22.29
N VAL A 171 17.83 34.58 23.40
CA VAL A 171 17.34 35.24 24.62
C VAL A 171 18.37 36.24 25.15
N SER A 172 19.65 35.86 25.21
CA SER A 172 20.71 36.75 25.69
C SER A 172 20.85 38.00 24.82
N VAL A 173 20.83 37.83 23.49
CA VAL A 173 20.92 38.95 22.54
C VAL A 173 19.70 39.86 22.63
N PHE A 174 18.48 39.30 22.69
CA PHE A 174 17.26 40.11 22.82
C PHE A 174 17.18 40.83 24.16
N GLN A 175 17.61 40.21 25.26
CA GLN A 175 17.71 40.89 26.57
C GLN A 175 18.71 42.05 26.53
N LYS A 176 19.87 41.87 25.89
CA LYS A 176 20.82 42.97 25.65
C LYS A 176 20.16 44.07 24.82
N ALA A 177 19.48 43.73 23.73
CA ALA A 177 18.78 44.70 22.88
C ALA A 177 17.72 45.49 23.66
N ILE A 178 16.90 44.83 24.48
CA ILE A 178 15.87 45.46 25.32
C ILE A 178 16.48 46.33 26.42
N SER A 179 17.67 45.97 26.95
CA SER A 179 18.34 46.82 27.94
C SER A 179 18.81 48.16 27.37
N ILE A 180 19.10 48.20 26.08
CA ILE A 180 19.49 49.40 25.33
C ILE A 180 18.24 50.14 24.82
N TYR A 181 17.23 49.38 24.37
CA TYR A 181 16.00 49.87 23.75
C TYR A 181 14.75 49.39 24.54
N PRO A 182 14.49 49.93 25.74
CA PRO A 182 13.46 49.40 26.64
C PRO A 182 12.02 49.61 26.17
N GLU A 183 11.79 50.64 25.34
CA GLU A 183 10.49 51.02 24.79
C GLU A 183 10.21 50.37 23.42
N ASP A 184 11.07 49.46 22.96
CA ASP A 184 10.87 48.77 21.68
C ASP A 184 9.90 47.59 21.83
N SER A 185 8.71 47.73 21.28
CA SER A 185 7.68 46.70 21.31
C SER A 185 8.03 45.48 20.43
N GLU A 186 8.74 45.65 19.31
CA GLU A 186 9.14 44.56 18.43
C GLU A 186 10.11 43.64 19.17
N LEU A 187 11.16 44.18 19.78
CA LEU A 187 12.17 43.41 20.51
C LEU A 187 11.56 42.60 21.67
N ARG A 188 10.59 43.16 22.39
CA ARG A 188 9.88 42.44 23.46
C ARG A 188 9.02 41.31 22.93
N LYS A 189 8.33 41.51 21.80
CA LYS A 189 7.56 40.46 21.13
C LYS A 189 8.49 39.34 20.66
N GLU A 190 9.62 39.67 20.04
CA GLU A 190 10.62 38.66 19.60
C GLU A 190 11.18 37.86 20.79
N LEU A 191 11.53 38.52 21.90
CA LEU A 191 11.94 37.82 23.12
C LEU A 191 10.83 36.88 23.61
N GLY A 192 9.58 37.34 23.62
CA GLY A 192 8.42 36.53 23.98
C GLY A 192 8.26 35.29 23.10
N THR A 193 8.41 35.44 21.78
CA THR A 193 8.38 34.32 20.81
C THR A 193 9.46 33.28 21.12
N VAL A 194 10.70 33.71 21.36
CA VAL A 194 11.82 32.79 21.66
C VAL A 194 11.61 32.07 22.99
N LEU A 195 11.15 32.78 24.03
CA LEU A 195 10.83 32.16 25.33
C LEU A 195 9.72 31.11 25.19
N ALA A 196 8.73 31.36 24.33
CA ALA A 196 7.68 30.40 24.03
C ALA A 196 8.21 29.16 23.31
N TRP A 197 9.16 29.30 22.37
CA TRP A 197 9.86 28.17 21.75
C TRP A 197 10.71 27.37 22.76
N GLN A 198 11.25 28.00 23.79
CA GLN A 198 11.86 27.32 24.94
C GLN A 198 10.85 26.68 25.90
N LYS A 199 9.55 26.80 25.63
CA LYS A 199 8.43 26.38 26.49
C LYS A 199 8.34 27.13 27.82
N ASP A 200 9.03 28.26 27.99
CA ASP A 200 8.81 29.19 29.10
C ASP A 200 7.64 30.12 28.79
N PHE A 201 6.45 29.54 28.73
CA PHE A 201 5.23 30.27 28.37
C PHE A 201 4.89 31.40 29.35
N LYS A 202 5.28 31.28 30.63
CA LYS A 202 4.99 32.30 31.63
C LYS A 202 5.78 33.58 31.35
N SER A 203 7.08 33.47 31.15
CA SER A 203 7.93 34.62 30.81
C SER A 203 7.57 35.16 29.42
N ALA A 204 7.24 34.30 28.47
CA ALA A 204 6.78 34.69 27.14
C ALA A 204 5.55 35.60 27.18
N VAL A 205 4.50 35.20 27.91
CA VAL A 205 3.28 36.02 28.06
C VAL A 205 3.58 37.38 28.68
N VAL A 206 4.50 37.45 29.64
CA VAL A 206 4.89 38.73 30.29
C VAL A 206 5.52 39.67 29.28
N GLU A 207 6.48 39.21 28.48
CA GLU A 207 7.18 40.07 27.53
C GLU A 207 6.28 40.49 26.35
N VAL A 208 5.43 39.59 25.83
CA VAL A 208 4.48 39.95 24.77
C VAL A 208 3.40 40.92 25.29
N LYS A 209 2.95 40.80 26.55
CA LYS A 209 2.03 41.79 27.15
C LYS A 209 2.68 43.17 27.29
N LYS A 210 3.95 43.25 27.71
CA LYS A 210 4.68 44.52 27.71
C LYS A 210 4.82 45.11 26.31
N SER A 211 5.05 44.28 25.28
CA SER A 211 5.03 44.73 23.88
C SER A 211 3.68 45.38 23.51
N ILE A 212 2.57 44.76 23.91
CA ILE A 212 1.21 45.30 23.68
C ILE A 212 0.95 46.56 24.51
N GLU A 213 1.47 46.66 25.73
CA GLU A 213 1.36 47.87 26.56
C GLU A 213 2.06 49.07 25.90
N LEU A 214 3.25 48.84 25.33
CA LEU A 214 4.00 49.86 24.59
C LEU A 214 3.33 50.23 23.25
N ALA A 215 2.76 49.24 22.56
CA ALA A 215 2.09 49.43 21.27
C ALA A 215 0.74 48.67 21.22
N PRO A 216 -0.36 49.29 21.71
CA PRO A 216 -1.67 48.62 21.81
C PRO A 216 -2.26 48.13 20.48
N ASN A 217 -1.91 48.79 19.39
CA ASN A 217 -2.36 48.48 18.04
C ASN A 217 -1.38 47.57 17.28
N TYR A 218 -0.40 46.96 17.95
CA TYR A 218 0.56 46.07 17.31
C TYR A 218 -0.07 44.69 17.06
N THR A 219 -0.65 44.50 15.88
CA THR A 219 -1.37 43.27 15.49
C THR A 219 -0.56 42.00 15.70
N GLU A 220 0.71 42.00 15.30
CA GLU A 220 1.59 40.82 15.39
C GLU A 220 1.85 40.38 16.85
N ALA A 221 1.92 41.32 17.80
CA ALA A 221 2.04 40.99 19.22
C ALA A 221 0.77 40.32 19.75
N HIS A 222 -0.42 40.76 19.32
CA HIS A 222 -1.69 40.08 19.64
C HIS A 222 -1.77 38.67 19.03
N ARG A 223 -1.30 38.48 17.78
CA ARG A 223 -1.20 37.13 17.18
C ARG A 223 -0.27 36.23 17.98
N THR A 224 0.93 36.73 18.30
CA THR A 224 1.93 36.00 19.08
C THR A 224 1.39 35.61 20.46
N LEU A 225 0.67 36.52 21.13
CA LEU A 225 0.01 36.22 22.41
C LEU A 225 -1.06 35.13 22.25
N GLY A 226 -1.83 35.17 21.17
CA GLY A 226 -2.81 34.14 20.81
C GLY A 226 -2.17 32.77 20.59
N ASP A 227 -1.04 32.70 19.88
CA ASP A 227 -0.26 31.48 19.64
C ASP A 227 0.27 30.89 20.96
N ILE A 228 0.83 31.74 21.82
CA ILE A 228 1.34 31.31 23.14
C ILE A 228 0.21 30.72 23.99
N TYR A 229 -0.95 31.39 24.05
CA TYR A 229 -2.10 30.87 24.78
C TYR A 229 -2.67 29.58 24.16
N LEU A 230 -2.64 29.46 22.83
CA LEU A 230 -3.03 28.24 22.13
C LEU A 230 -2.11 27.06 22.53
N TRP A 231 -0.79 27.27 22.54
CA TRP A 231 0.18 26.25 23.00
C TRP A 231 -0.01 25.86 24.47
N MET A 232 -0.46 26.80 25.31
CA MET A 232 -0.85 26.53 26.70
C MET A 232 -2.22 25.85 26.85
N ARG A 233 -2.98 25.66 25.75
CA ARG A 233 -4.38 25.22 25.73
C ARG A 233 -5.35 26.15 26.48
N SER A 234 -4.97 27.41 26.63
CA SER A 234 -5.81 28.49 27.16
C SER A 234 -6.65 29.09 26.03
N TYR A 235 -7.65 28.33 25.57
CA TYR A 235 -8.38 28.65 24.34
C TYR A 235 -9.17 29.96 24.40
N ASN A 236 -9.72 30.35 25.56
CA ASN A 236 -10.49 31.58 25.69
C ASN A 236 -9.60 32.82 25.60
N GLU A 237 -8.43 32.78 26.23
CA GLU A 237 -7.42 33.84 26.17
C GLU A 237 -6.83 33.95 24.77
N SER A 238 -6.57 32.81 24.12
CA SER A 238 -6.15 32.75 22.72
C SER A 238 -7.21 33.39 21.79
N LEU A 239 -8.49 33.06 22.01
CA LEU A 239 -9.61 33.63 21.24
C LEU A 239 -9.68 35.15 21.38
N SER A 240 -9.51 35.67 22.59
CA SER A 240 -9.51 37.12 22.83
C SER A 240 -8.36 37.82 22.10
N ALA A 241 -7.16 37.22 22.11
CA ALA A 241 -5.97 37.79 21.47
C ALA A 241 -6.08 37.76 19.94
N TYR A 242 -6.47 36.64 19.34
CA TYR A 242 -6.67 36.55 17.89
C TYR A 242 -7.83 37.42 17.40
N LYS A 243 -8.93 37.54 18.16
CA LYS A 243 -10.00 38.49 17.84
C LYS A 243 -9.49 39.91 17.82
N LYS A 244 -8.69 40.31 18.81
CA LYS A 244 -8.10 41.65 18.84
C LYS A 244 -7.18 41.91 17.65
N ALA A 245 -6.38 40.92 17.24
CA ALA A 245 -5.57 41.00 16.01
C ALA A 245 -6.45 41.16 14.76
N THR A 246 -7.56 40.42 14.69
CA THR A 246 -8.52 40.50 13.58
C THR A 246 -9.25 41.84 13.54
N ASP A 247 -9.60 42.41 14.70
CA ASP A 247 -10.25 43.73 14.80
C ASP A 247 -9.32 44.86 14.34
N LEU A 248 -8.00 44.73 14.60
CA LEU A 248 -6.99 45.70 14.17
C LEU A 248 -6.73 45.63 12.66
N GLU A 249 -6.74 44.41 12.10
CA GLU A 249 -6.57 44.16 10.67
C GLU A 249 -7.66 43.22 10.13
N PRO A 250 -8.87 43.74 9.84
CA PRO A 250 -10.00 42.93 9.38
C PRO A 250 -9.79 42.28 8.01
N ASP A 251 -8.99 42.92 7.15
CA ASP A 251 -8.69 42.46 5.79
C ASP A 251 -7.44 41.57 5.73
N ASN A 252 -6.90 41.14 6.88
CA ASN A 252 -5.77 40.22 6.93
C ASN A 252 -6.26 38.76 6.96
N ILE A 253 -5.99 38.03 5.88
CA ILE A 253 -6.36 36.63 5.69
C ILE A 253 -5.81 35.75 6.83
N GLU A 254 -4.55 35.98 7.24
CA GLU A 254 -3.87 35.15 8.25
C GLU A 254 -4.61 35.18 9.59
N ASN A 255 -5.10 36.34 10.02
CA ASN A 255 -5.88 36.49 11.26
C ASN A 255 -7.13 35.58 11.28
N HIS A 256 -7.87 35.56 10.17
CA HIS A 256 -9.04 34.69 10.02
C HIS A 256 -8.68 33.20 10.00
N LEU A 257 -7.54 32.84 9.39
CA LEU A 257 -7.05 31.46 9.40
C LEU A 257 -6.58 31.01 10.79
N LEU A 258 -5.97 31.90 11.59
CA LEU A 258 -5.60 31.61 12.98
C LEU A 258 -6.86 31.38 13.84
N LEU A 259 -7.88 32.23 13.70
CA LEU A 259 -9.18 32.02 14.36
C LEU A 259 -9.83 30.70 13.95
N SER A 260 -9.78 30.34 12.68
CA SER A 260 -10.29 29.05 12.20
C SER A 260 -9.60 27.87 12.87
N ARG A 261 -8.25 27.88 12.91
CA ARG A 261 -7.47 26.83 13.56
C ARG A 261 -7.80 26.72 15.05
N LEU A 262 -7.91 27.85 15.74
CA LEU A 262 -8.32 27.87 17.14
C LEU A 262 -9.72 27.26 17.33
N HIS A 263 -10.70 27.68 16.53
CA HIS A 263 -12.07 27.13 16.62
C HIS A 263 -12.10 25.62 16.36
N ARG A 264 -11.25 25.13 15.45
CA ARG A 264 -11.06 23.69 15.22
C ARG A 264 -10.51 22.97 16.45
N GLU A 265 -9.49 23.52 17.11
CA GLU A 265 -8.95 22.97 18.37
C GLU A 265 -9.96 23.01 19.52
N MET A 266 -10.87 23.99 19.52
CA MET A 266 -12.00 24.07 20.45
C MET A 266 -13.14 23.10 20.11
N GLY A 267 -13.10 22.43 18.95
CA GLY A 267 -14.15 21.54 18.45
C GLY A 267 -15.35 22.25 17.82
N ASP A 268 -15.32 23.57 17.67
CA ASP A 268 -16.37 24.36 17.02
C ASP A 268 -16.12 24.42 15.51
N LYS A 269 -16.53 23.35 14.80
CA LYS A 269 -16.41 23.27 13.34
C LYS A 269 -17.16 24.41 12.63
N HIS A 270 -18.28 24.90 13.19
CA HIS A 270 -19.09 25.93 12.55
C HIS A 270 -18.36 27.29 12.58
N ALA A 271 -17.86 27.70 13.75
CA ALA A 271 -17.07 28.93 13.86
C ALA A 271 -15.74 28.85 13.07
N ALA A 272 -15.15 27.65 13.00
CA ALA A 272 -13.97 27.42 12.16
C ALA A 272 -14.25 27.62 10.67
N GLU A 273 -15.40 27.13 10.18
CA GLU A 273 -15.83 27.31 8.79
C GLU A 273 -16.14 28.77 8.47
N GLU A 274 -16.84 29.48 9.37
CA GLU A 274 -17.15 30.90 9.17
C GLU A 274 -15.89 31.76 9.10
N SER A 275 -14.89 31.46 9.92
CA SER A 275 -13.59 32.14 9.88
C SER A 275 -12.86 31.87 8.55
N ILE A 276 -12.91 30.64 8.02
CA ILE A 276 -12.35 30.34 6.68
C ILE A 276 -13.11 31.07 5.57
N LYS A 277 -14.44 31.16 5.66
CA LYS A 277 -15.24 31.94 4.70
C LYS A 277 -14.89 33.42 4.75
N ALA A 278 -14.60 33.97 5.93
CA ALA A 278 -14.14 35.37 6.04
C ALA A 278 -12.80 35.58 5.31
N ALA A 279 -11.83 34.67 5.47
CA ALA A 279 -10.60 34.66 4.69
C ALA A 279 -10.86 34.60 3.17
N LEU A 280 -11.77 33.73 2.71
CA LEU A 280 -12.11 33.57 1.29
C LEU A 280 -12.90 34.74 0.70
N ARG A 281 -13.57 35.56 1.52
CA ARG A 281 -14.18 36.82 1.06
C ARG A 281 -13.13 37.87 0.71
N ILE A 282 -12.00 37.85 1.40
CA ILE A 282 -10.87 38.75 1.15
C ILE A 282 -10.10 38.28 -0.08
N ASP A 283 -9.72 37.00 -0.11
CA ASP A 283 -9.06 36.37 -1.26
C ASP A 283 -9.71 35.02 -1.60
N PRO A 284 -10.58 34.98 -2.63
CA PRO A 284 -11.21 33.76 -3.09
C PRO A 284 -10.24 32.69 -3.60
N ALA A 285 -9.00 33.06 -3.96
CA ALA A 285 -7.98 32.16 -4.48
C ALA A 285 -6.98 31.70 -3.42
N SER A 286 -7.19 32.04 -2.15
CA SER A 286 -6.28 31.67 -1.06
C SER A 286 -6.16 30.15 -0.90
N ALA A 287 -5.01 29.60 -1.29
CA ALA A 287 -4.75 28.16 -1.25
C ALA A 287 -4.90 27.60 0.18
N ASN A 288 -4.31 28.28 1.18
CA ASN A 288 -4.37 27.86 2.58
C ASN A 288 -5.81 27.83 3.12
N ALA A 289 -6.64 28.81 2.75
CA ALA A 289 -8.04 28.86 3.17
C ALA A 289 -8.86 27.73 2.53
N LEU A 290 -8.67 27.48 1.24
CA LEU A 290 -9.33 26.38 0.53
C LEU A 290 -8.91 25.01 1.05
N GLU A 291 -7.63 24.83 1.37
CA GLU A 291 -7.10 23.60 1.98
C GLU A 291 -7.72 23.36 3.36
N LEU A 292 -7.71 24.35 4.25
CA LEU A 292 -8.35 24.25 5.56
C LEU A 292 -9.85 23.96 5.46
N LEU A 293 -10.56 24.55 4.49
CA LEU A 293 -11.98 24.25 4.25
C LEU A 293 -12.19 22.79 3.80
N ARG A 294 -11.30 22.30 2.93
CA ARG A 294 -11.33 20.92 2.44
C ARG A 294 -11.03 19.94 3.58
N GLU A 295 -10.06 20.22 4.44
CA GLU A 295 -9.77 19.42 5.62
C GLU A 295 -10.98 19.38 6.57
N LEU A 296 -11.55 20.55 6.88
CA LEU A 296 -12.66 20.69 7.81
C LEU A 296 -13.90 19.92 7.35
N ARG A 297 -14.19 19.92 6.03
CA ARG A 297 -15.31 19.20 5.42
C ARG A 297 -14.99 17.73 5.10
N GLY A 298 -13.74 17.43 4.76
CA GLY A 298 -13.27 16.12 4.32
C GLY A 298 -13.04 15.11 5.45
N GLY A 299 -12.93 15.58 6.70
CA GLY A 299 -12.80 14.73 7.88
C GLY A 299 -13.94 13.73 8.05
N ASP A 300 -15.18 14.10 7.69
CA ASP A 300 -16.34 13.20 7.85
C ASP A 300 -16.46 12.19 6.69
N SER A 301 -16.01 12.55 5.48
CA SER A 301 -16.08 11.66 4.30
C SER A 301 -14.99 10.59 4.29
N ARG A 302 -13.75 10.91 4.71
CA ARG A 302 -12.65 9.93 4.80
C ARG A 302 -12.94 8.83 5.83
N ILE A 303 -13.55 9.17 6.96
CA ILE A 303 -13.91 8.18 7.99
C ILE A 303 -14.96 7.20 7.46
N ILE A 304 -15.95 7.68 6.71
CA ILE A 304 -17.01 6.83 6.14
C ILE A 304 -16.46 5.95 5.01
N VAL A 305 -15.65 6.52 4.10
CA VAL A 305 -15.04 5.78 3.00
C VAL A 305 -14.09 4.70 3.51
N ASN A 306 -13.25 5.00 4.50
CA ASN A 306 -12.33 4.02 5.08
C ASN A 306 -13.10 2.88 5.78
N ARG A 307 -14.16 3.19 6.54
CA ARG A 307 -15.02 2.14 7.13
C ARG A 307 -15.70 1.26 6.09
N ILE A 308 -16.14 1.82 4.97
CA ILE A 308 -16.72 1.03 3.87
C ILE A 308 -15.63 0.17 3.22
N GLY A 309 -14.43 0.71 3.01
CA GLY A 309 -13.25 -0.01 2.54
C GLY A 309 -12.94 -1.22 3.40
N ASP A 310 -12.82 -1.02 4.73
CA ASP A 310 -12.53 -2.09 5.69
C ASP A 310 -13.59 -3.20 5.67
N ILE A 311 -14.87 -2.85 5.51
CA ILE A 311 -15.98 -3.82 5.42
C ILE A 311 -15.89 -4.63 4.13
N VAL A 312 -15.59 -3.98 3.00
CA VAL A 312 -15.45 -4.64 1.70
C VAL A 312 -14.23 -5.57 1.71
N GLU A 313 -13.12 -5.13 2.30
CA GLU A 313 -11.90 -5.93 2.45
C GLU A 313 -12.17 -7.19 3.28
N LEU A 314 -12.84 -7.04 4.44
CA LEU A 314 -13.22 -8.16 5.30
C LEU A 314 -14.17 -9.15 4.59
N ALA A 315 -15.13 -8.64 3.81
CA ALA A 315 -16.04 -9.47 3.02
C ALA A 315 -15.28 -10.24 1.93
N ALA A 316 -14.31 -9.62 1.27
CA ALA A 316 -13.45 -10.28 0.27
C ALA A 316 -12.63 -11.42 0.91
N PHE A 317 -12.05 -11.19 2.10
CA PHE A 317 -11.33 -12.24 2.84
C PHE A 317 -12.23 -13.40 3.23
N ALA A 318 -13.43 -13.13 3.75
CA ALA A 318 -14.39 -14.17 4.11
C ALA A 318 -14.78 -14.99 2.87
N PHE A 319 -15.00 -14.33 1.73
CA PHE A 319 -15.33 -15.01 0.48
C PHE A 319 -14.20 -15.91 -0.03
N VAL A 320 -12.95 -15.43 -0.03
CA VAL A 320 -11.77 -16.23 -0.40
C VAL A 320 -11.61 -17.42 0.53
N PHE A 321 -11.75 -17.23 1.83
CA PHE A 321 -11.68 -18.31 2.80
C PHE A 321 -12.75 -19.38 2.56
N ILE A 322 -14.00 -18.97 2.31
CA ILE A 322 -15.10 -19.88 1.98
C ILE A 322 -14.79 -20.65 0.68
N LEU A 323 -14.38 -19.95 -0.38
CA LEU A 323 -14.04 -20.56 -1.67
C LEU A 323 -12.94 -21.62 -1.52
N LEU A 324 -11.88 -21.29 -0.77
CA LEU A 324 -10.76 -22.18 -0.49
C LEU A 324 -11.18 -23.37 0.38
N PHE A 325 -12.00 -23.13 1.41
CA PHE A 325 -12.52 -24.19 2.26
C PHE A 325 -13.37 -25.18 1.47
N PHE A 326 -14.25 -24.70 0.59
CA PHE A 326 -15.06 -25.56 -0.27
C PHE A 326 -14.19 -26.30 -1.30
N THR A 327 -13.22 -25.63 -1.91
CA THR A 327 -12.29 -26.25 -2.87
C THR A 327 -11.46 -27.33 -2.20
N TYR A 328 -10.92 -27.08 -1.02
CA TYR A 328 -10.24 -28.07 -0.19
C TYR A 328 -11.19 -29.21 0.17
N ARG A 329 -12.35 -28.94 0.77
CA ARG A 329 -13.28 -29.98 1.22
C ARG A 329 -13.75 -30.89 0.08
N THR A 330 -14.07 -30.32 -1.08
CA THR A 330 -14.61 -31.08 -2.22
C THR A 330 -13.53 -31.73 -3.09
N ARG A 331 -12.31 -31.17 -3.14
CA ARG A 331 -11.27 -31.60 -4.09
C ARG A 331 -9.97 -32.07 -3.43
N ARG A 332 -9.88 -32.10 -2.10
CA ARG A 332 -8.65 -32.48 -1.34
C ARG A 332 -8.02 -33.77 -1.85
N ARG A 333 -8.80 -34.82 -2.07
CA ARG A 333 -8.24 -36.13 -2.43
C ARG A 333 -7.72 -36.16 -3.87
N MET A 334 -8.50 -35.68 -4.84
CA MET A 334 -8.06 -35.53 -6.23
C MET A 334 -6.81 -34.62 -6.37
N LEU A 335 -6.81 -33.46 -5.69
CA LEU A 335 -5.72 -32.49 -5.74
C LEU A 335 -4.42 -33.01 -5.10
N LEU A 336 -4.53 -33.83 -4.05
CA LEU A 336 -3.39 -34.47 -3.39
C LEU A 336 -2.75 -35.58 -4.23
N ARG A 337 -3.52 -36.22 -5.12
CA ARG A 337 -3.06 -37.35 -5.95
C ARG A 337 -2.33 -36.91 -7.23
N ARG A 338 -2.77 -35.82 -7.88
CA ARG A 338 -2.27 -35.44 -9.22
C ARG A 338 -0.96 -34.66 -9.28
N HIS A 339 -0.68 -33.74 -8.36
CA HIS A 339 0.55 -32.91 -8.43
C HIS A 339 1.16 -32.57 -7.06
N LYS A 340 2.44 -32.93 -6.87
CA LYS A 340 3.23 -32.61 -5.66
C LYS A 340 3.24 -31.10 -5.34
N VAL A 341 3.32 -30.25 -6.36
CA VAL A 341 3.30 -28.78 -6.22
C VAL A 341 1.98 -28.30 -5.61
N TYR A 342 0.85 -28.86 -6.06
CA TYR A 342 -0.48 -28.50 -5.54
C TYR A 342 -0.67 -28.90 -4.09
N LYS A 343 -0.15 -30.07 -3.72
CA LYS A 343 -0.14 -30.53 -2.34
C LYS A 343 0.56 -29.50 -1.45
N TYR A 344 1.79 -29.10 -1.77
CA TYR A 344 2.53 -28.10 -0.99
C TYR A 344 1.83 -26.74 -0.96
N PHE A 345 1.30 -26.29 -2.11
CA PHE A 345 0.60 -25.03 -2.19
C PHE A 345 -0.63 -24.98 -1.27
N ILE A 346 -1.49 -26.01 -1.32
CA ILE A 346 -2.71 -26.08 -0.51
C ILE A 346 -2.43 -26.36 0.97
N THR A 347 -1.44 -27.18 1.30
CA THR A 347 -1.20 -27.56 2.70
C THR A 347 -0.29 -26.60 3.46
N ILE A 348 0.52 -25.80 2.76
CA ILE A 348 1.52 -24.92 3.39
C ILE A 348 1.35 -23.47 2.97
N ALA A 349 1.49 -23.17 1.67
CA ALA A 349 1.55 -21.78 1.20
C ALA A 349 0.23 -21.02 1.44
N LEU A 350 -0.89 -21.66 1.16
CA LEU A 350 -2.20 -21.05 1.28
C LEU A 350 -2.63 -20.77 2.74
N PRO A 351 -2.49 -21.71 3.71
CA PRO A 351 -2.68 -21.40 5.12
C PRO A 351 -1.75 -20.29 5.60
N ALA A 352 -0.48 -20.29 5.19
CA ALA A 352 0.48 -19.25 5.58
C ALA A 352 0.07 -17.86 5.08
N LEU A 353 -0.42 -17.75 3.83
CA LEU A 353 -0.96 -16.51 3.27
C LEU A 353 -2.19 -16.03 4.06
N VAL A 354 -3.14 -16.92 4.37
CA VAL A 354 -4.31 -16.57 5.19
C VAL A 354 -3.89 -16.12 6.59
N THR A 355 -2.94 -16.79 7.24
CA THR A 355 -2.45 -16.41 8.57
C THR A 355 -1.73 -15.06 8.54
N MET A 356 -0.85 -14.82 7.56
CA MET A 356 -0.19 -13.53 7.33
C MET A 356 -1.21 -12.40 7.17
N THR A 357 -2.27 -12.66 6.42
CA THR A 357 -3.32 -11.67 6.17
C THR A 357 -4.12 -11.35 7.43
N LEU A 358 -4.51 -12.37 8.21
CA LEU A 358 -5.21 -12.19 9.49
C LEU A 358 -4.34 -11.42 10.51
N LEU A 359 -3.03 -11.69 10.52
CA LEU A 359 -2.07 -10.95 11.37
C LEU A 359 -1.95 -9.49 10.94
N ALA A 360 -1.88 -9.21 9.63
CA ALA A 360 -1.81 -7.85 9.11
C ALA A 360 -3.10 -7.06 9.39
N PHE A 361 -4.27 -7.70 9.22
CA PHE A 361 -5.56 -7.12 9.59
C PHE A 361 -5.67 -6.86 11.10
N ALA A 362 -5.23 -7.79 11.95
CA ALA A 362 -5.15 -7.58 13.41
C ALA A 362 -4.16 -6.45 13.77
N GLY A 363 -3.11 -6.26 12.97
CA GLY A 363 -2.17 -5.14 13.04
C GLY A 363 -2.85 -3.78 12.85
N LYS A 364 -3.82 -3.65 11.92
CA LYS A 364 -4.61 -2.41 11.74
C LYS A 364 -5.36 -1.97 13.02
N PHE A 365 -5.66 -2.90 13.92
CA PHE A 365 -6.35 -2.63 15.19
C PHE A 365 -5.43 -2.65 16.42
N THR A 366 -4.16 -3.03 16.28
CA THR A 366 -3.21 -3.09 17.38
C THR A 366 -2.19 -1.95 17.31
N PHE A 367 -1.86 -1.45 18.49
CA PHE A 367 -1.20 -0.19 18.83
C PHE A 367 0.31 -0.18 18.49
N LEU A 368 0.68 -0.37 17.22
CA LEU A 368 2.06 -0.24 16.75
C LEU A 368 2.28 1.20 16.25
N GLU A 369 2.41 2.16 17.17
CA GLU A 369 2.62 3.60 16.88
C GLU A 369 3.86 3.92 16.01
N TRP A 370 4.74 2.93 15.78
CA TRP A 370 6.01 3.09 15.07
C TRP A 370 5.98 2.62 13.61
N VAL A 371 4.84 2.12 13.12
CA VAL A 371 4.68 1.66 11.73
C VAL A 371 3.68 2.55 11.01
N ASP A 372 4.06 3.06 9.84
CA ASP A 372 3.21 3.90 9.00
C ASP A 372 1.92 3.14 8.60
N ALA A 373 0.76 3.71 8.93
CA ALA A 373 -0.54 3.11 8.65
C ALA A 373 -0.75 2.88 7.15
N ASN A 374 -0.21 3.76 6.28
CA ASN A 374 -0.32 3.61 4.83
C ASN A 374 0.50 2.40 4.34
N LEU A 375 1.66 2.15 4.94
CA LEU A 375 2.49 0.99 4.60
C LEU A 375 1.80 -0.32 4.97
N ILE A 376 1.08 -0.35 6.10
CA ILE A 376 0.29 -1.53 6.51
C ILE A 376 -0.83 -1.78 5.48
N GLU A 377 -1.52 -0.72 5.05
CA GLU A 377 -2.61 -0.79 4.07
C GLU A 377 -2.13 -1.37 2.72
N ASP A 378 -1.06 -0.81 2.15
CA ASP A 378 -0.45 -1.25 0.89
C ASP A 378 -0.02 -2.73 0.94
N VAL A 379 0.54 -3.16 2.07
CA VAL A 379 0.97 -4.55 2.28
C VAL A 379 -0.24 -5.49 2.38
N THR A 380 -1.31 -5.10 3.08
CA THR A 380 -2.54 -5.91 3.14
C THR A 380 -3.18 -6.10 1.77
N GLU A 381 -3.28 -5.04 0.97
CA GLU A 381 -3.84 -5.12 -0.38
C GLU A 381 -3.01 -6.04 -1.28
N ALA A 382 -1.68 -5.89 -1.27
CA ALA A 382 -0.79 -6.73 -2.06
C ALA A 382 -0.92 -8.21 -1.71
N VAL A 383 -0.98 -8.55 -0.42
CA VAL A 383 -1.17 -9.94 0.04
C VAL A 383 -2.53 -10.49 -0.37
N LEU A 384 -3.60 -9.67 -0.29
CA LEU A 384 -4.93 -10.07 -0.74
C LEU A 384 -4.94 -10.39 -2.24
N PHE A 385 -4.36 -9.52 -3.09
CA PHE A 385 -4.28 -9.73 -4.54
C PHE A 385 -3.50 -11.00 -4.89
N VAL A 386 -2.35 -11.24 -4.24
CA VAL A 386 -1.56 -12.46 -4.45
C VAL A 386 -2.35 -13.70 -4.04
N THR A 387 -3.09 -13.63 -2.92
CA THR A 387 -3.90 -14.75 -2.42
C THR A 387 -5.09 -15.04 -3.35
N LEU A 388 -5.80 -14.01 -3.83
CA LEU A 388 -6.88 -14.13 -4.80
C LEU A 388 -6.39 -14.68 -6.14
N GLY A 389 -5.31 -14.11 -6.68
CA GLY A 389 -4.73 -14.53 -7.95
C GLY A 389 -4.24 -15.97 -7.92
N SER A 390 -3.54 -16.36 -6.85
CA SER A 390 -3.06 -17.73 -6.67
C SER A 390 -4.20 -18.73 -6.43
N SER A 391 -5.23 -18.35 -5.68
CA SER A 391 -6.44 -19.17 -5.47
C SER A 391 -7.24 -19.37 -6.76
N LEU A 392 -7.41 -18.31 -7.56
CA LEU A 392 -8.08 -18.37 -8.85
C LEU A 392 -7.28 -19.22 -9.83
N MET A 393 -5.97 -19.04 -9.88
CA MET A 393 -5.11 -19.87 -10.73
C MET A 393 -5.15 -21.33 -10.29
N ALA A 394 -5.20 -21.61 -8.98
CA ALA A 394 -5.43 -22.94 -8.45
C ALA A 394 -6.83 -23.52 -8.78
N LEU A 395 -7.77 -22.70 -9.22
CA LEU A 395 -9.10 -23.14 -9.66
C LEU A 395 -9.14 -23.35 -11.18
N LEU A 396 -8.37 -22.57 -11.93
CA LEU A 396 -8.25 -22.65 -13.39
C LEU A 396 -7.28 -23.76 -13.83
N TRP A 397 -6.21 -24.02 -13.09
CA TRP A 397 -5.25 -25.10 -13.36
C TRP A 397 -5.71 -26.49 -12.93
N THR A 398 -6.86 -26.63 -12.27
CA THR A 398 -7.53 -27.93 -12.26
C THR A 398 -8.01 -28.23 -13.66
N GLU A 399 -7.20 -28.96 -14.43
CA GLU A 399 -7.54 -29.47 -15.76
C GLU A 399 -8.97 -29.99 -15.81
N ARG A 400 -9.61 -29.76 -16.97
CA ARG A 400 -10.94 -30.29 -17.28
C ARG A 400 -11.02 -31.74 -16.85
N ARG A 401 -12.05 -32.07 -16.04
CA ARG A 401 -12.48 -33.45 -15.80
C ARG A 401 -12.52 -34.15 -17.15
N VAL A 402 -11.64 -35.13 -17.37
CA VAL A 402 -11.85 -36.06 -18.46
C VAL A 402 -12.94 -37.00 -17.94
N HIS A 403 -14.16 -36.74 -18.39
CA HIS A 403 -15.38 -37.45 -18.01
C HIS A 403 -15.46 -38.83 -18.70
N ASP A 404 -14.34 -39.56 -18.74
CA ASP A 404 -14.21 -40.80 -19.51
C ASP A 404 -15.18 -41.90 -19.04
N PHE A 405 -15.57 -41.90 -17.76
CA PHE A 405 -16.30 -43.00 -17.12
C PHE A 405 -17.55 -42.58 -16.34
N THR A 406 -18.03 -41.33 -16.46
CA THR A 406 -19.09 -40.76 -15.58
C THR A 406 -20.41 -41.53 -15.60
N ASN A 407 -20.73 -42.22 -16.69
CA ASN A 407 -21.95 -43.02 -16.83
C ASN A 407 -21.74 -44.52 -16.64
N MET A 408 -20.56 -44.94 -16.18
CA MET A 408 -20.26 -46.35 -15.98
C MET A 408 -20.50 -46.77 -14.53
N THR A 409 -21.11 -47.94 -14.37
CA THR A 409 -21.09 -48.70 -13.13
C THR A 409 -20.19 -49.90 -13.33
N ILE A 410 -19.11 -49.99 -12.56
CA ILE A 410 -18.08 -51.02 -12.68
C ILE A 410 -18.21 -52.00 -11.53
N LEU A 411 -18.24 -53.30 -11.83
CA LEU A 411 -18.11 -54.36 -10.84
C LEU A 411 -16.72 -55.00 -11.00
N ALA A 412 -15.85 -54.79 -10.03
CA ALA A 412 -14.53 -55.41 -9.98
C ALA A 412 -14.60 -56.72 -9.19
N VAL A 413 -14.22 -57.81 -9.84
CA VAL A 413 -14.35 -59.17 -9.32
C VAL A 413 -12.98 -59.79 -9.09
N GLY A 414 -12.74 -60.28 -7.87
CA GLY A 414 -11.56 -61.04 -7.48
C GLY A 414 -11.92 -62.43 -6.96
N ALA A 415 -10.99 -63.37 -7.04
CA ALA A 415 -11.10 -64.65 -6.34
C ALA A 415 -10.76 -64.44 -4.85
N HIS A 416 -9.72 -63.67 -4.58
CA HIS A 416 -9.20 -63.37 -3.25
C HIS A 416 -9.25 -61.87 -2.92
N PRO A 417 -9.11 -61.51 -1.63
CA PRO A 417 -9.10 -60.13 -1.14
C PRO A 417 -8.09 -59.16 -1.79
N ASP A 418 -7.00 -59.63 -2.40
CA ASP A 418 -5.90 -58.83 -2.95
C ASP A 418 -5.92 -58.64 -4.47
N ASP A 419 -6.70 -59.45 -5.18
CA ASP A 419 -6.69 -59.52 -6.64
C ASP A 419 -7.14 -58.19 -7.28
N ILE A 420 -8.14 -57.54 -6.69
CA ILE A 420 -8.73 -56.30 -7.25
C ILE A 420 -7.69 -55.18 -7.25
N GLU A 421 -6.98 -54.99 -6.14
CA GLU A 421 -5.96 -53.95 -6.00
C GLU A 421 -4.76 -54.20 -6.93
N LEU A 422 -4.34 -55.47 -7.04
CA LEU A 422 -3.22 -55.88 -7.89
C LEU A 422 -3.55 -55.72 -9.38
N GLY A 423 -4.71 -56.22 -9.80
CA GLY A 423 -5.11 -56.28 -11.20
C GLY A 423 -5.62 -54.95 -11.75
N CYS A 424 -6.44 -54.22 -11.00
CA CYS A 424 -7.17 -53.06 -11.54
C CYS A 424 -7.32 -51.87 -10.58
N GLY A 425 -6.57 -51.82 -9.48
CA GLY A 425 -6.67 -50.73 -8.50
C GLY A 425 -6.42 -49.33 -9.07
N GLY A 426 -5.51 -49.19 -10.03
CA GLY A 426 -5.23 -47.90 -10.69
C GLY A 426 -6.39 -47.43 -11.55
N PHE A 427 -6.96 -48.32 -12.37
CA PHE A 427 -8.14 -48.02 -13.18
C PHE A 427 -9.34 -47.71 -12.30
N ILE A 428 -9.57 -48.47 -11.23
CA ILE A 428 -10.67 -48.19 -10.28
C ILE A 428 -10.57 -46.77 -9.74
N MET A 429 -9.40 -46.36 -9.25
CA MET A 429 -9.21 -45.00 -8.72
C MET A 429 -9.41 -43.93 -9.81
N LYS A 430 -8.93 -44.18 -11.03
CA LYS A 430 -9.17 -43.28 -12.17
C LYS A 430 -10.66 -43.19 -12.54
N ALA A 431 -11.37 -44.31 -12.57
CA ALA A 431 -12.80 -44.36 -12.88
C ALA A 431 -13.63 -43.63 -11.80
N LYS A 432 -13.32 -43.84 -10.52
CA LYS A 432 -13.93 -43.11 -9.39
C LYS A 432 -13.71 -41.61 -9.51
N ASP A 433 -12.48 -41.17 -9.78
CA ASP A 433 -12.17 -39.75 -9.99
C ASP A 433 -12.89 -39.15 -11.22
N SER A 434 -13.17 -39.97 -12.25
CA SER A 434 -13.99 -39.61 -13.42
C SER A 434 -15.50 -39.68 -13.17
N GLY A 435 -15.94 -40.05 -11.96
CA GLY A 435 -17.35 -40.06 -11.55
C GLY A 435 -18.10 -41.38 -11.74
N ALA A 436 -17.41 -42.48 -12.05
CA ALA A 436 -18.02 -43.81 -12.12
C ALA A 436 -18.49 -44.30 -10.74
N LYS A 437 -19.48 -45.19 -10.73
CA LYS A 437 -19.79 -46.02 -9.57
C LYS A 437 -18.97 -47.30 -9.65
N VAL A 438 -18.28 -47.69 -8.59
CA VAL A 438 -17.45 -48.89 -8.58
C VAL A 438 -17.75 -49.74 -7.35
N TYR A 439 -18.03 -51.02 -7.58
CA TYR A 439 -18.32 -52.02 -6.56
C TYR A 439 -17.27 -53.13 -6.63
N GLY A 440 -16.82 -53.60 -5.46
CA GLY A 440 -15.92 -54.75 -5.34
C GLY A 440 -16.66 -56.02 -4.96
N LEU A 441 -16.26 -57.15 -5.53
CA LEU A 441 -16.79 -58.47 -5.22
C LEU A 441 -15.66 -59.49 -5.15
N THR A 442 -15.46 -60.12 -4.00
CA THR A 442 -14.49 -61.22 -3.86
C THR A 442 -15.19 -62.53 -3.55
N MET A 443 -14.72 -63.63 -4.15
CA MET A 443 -15.36 -64.95 -3.96
C MET A 443 -15.04 -65.60 -2.61
N THR A 444 -13.86 -65.29 -2.07
CA THR A 444 -13.36 -65.90 -0.84
C THR A 444 -12.95 -64.83 0.16
N ARG A 445 -12.83 -65.26 1.42
CA ARG A 445 -12.22 -64.46 2.50
C ARG A 445 -10.69 -64.52 2.49
N GLY A 446 -10.09 -65.36 1.64
CA GLY A 446 -8.64 -65.54 1.57
C GLY A 446 -8.05 -66.37 2.71
N GLU A 447 -8.85 -67.04 3.52
CA GLU A 447 -8.41 -67.70 4.76
C GLU A 447 -8.14 -69.19 4.53
N LYS A 448 -6.99 -69.69 4.96
CA LYS A 448 -6.60 -71.10 4.80
C LYS A 448 -7.20 -71.96 5.91
N GLY A 449 -7.96 -72.99 5.54
CA GLY A 449 -8.44 -74.01 6.47
C GLY A 449 -9.51 -73.50 7.44
N ALA A 450 -9.39 -73.81 8.74
CA ALA A 450 -10.38 -73.49 9.76
C ALA A 450 -10.15 -72.12 10.45
N GLU A 451 -9.10 -71.38 10.09
CA GLU A 451 -8.80 -70.07 10.69
C GLU A 451 -9.73 -68.99 10.13
N LYS A 452 -10.74 -68.60 10.92
CA LYS A 452 -11.63 -67.45 10.64
C LYS A 452 -11.16 -66.18 11.33
N SER A 453 -9.95 -65.73 11.02
CA SER A 453 -9.30 -64.57 11.65
C SER A 453 -9.97 -63.23 11.31
N GLY A 454 -10.67 -63.14 10.16
CA GLY A 454 -11.25 -61.92 9.59
C GLY A 454 -10.22 -60.90 9.10
N VAL A 455 -8.92 -61.18 9.18
CA VAL A 455 -7.86 -60.18 8.94
C VAL A 455 -7.81 -59.76 7.47
N ARG A 456 -7.84 -60.72 6.54
CA ARG A 456 -7.79 -60.45 5.10
C ARG A 456 -9.03 -59.72 4.59
N GLU A 457 -10.21 -60.05 5.11
CA GLU A 457 -11.42 -59.28 4.85
C GLU A 457 -11.27 -57.83 5.36
N GLY A 458 -10.68 -57.64 6.54
CA GLY A 458 -10.36 -56.32 7.07
C GLY A 458 -9.38 -55.52 6.22
N GLU A 459 -8.41 -56.18 5.59
CA GLU A 459 -7.47 -55.56 4.63
C GLU A 459 -8.20 -55.11 3.36
N LEU A 460 -9.03 -55.97 2.76
CA LEU A 460 -9.90 -55.62 1.63
C LEU A 460 -10.83 -54.44 1.95
N ARG A 461 -11.47 -54.42 3.14
CA ARG A 461 -12.34 -53.30 3.52
C ARG A 461 -11.57 -51.98 3.65
N LYS A 462 -10.33 -52.02 4.13
CA LYS A 462 -9.44 -50.84 4.16
C LYS A 462 -9.04 -50.41 2.75
N ALA A 463 -8.74 -51.34 1.87
CA ALA A 463 -8.41 -51.09 0.47
C ALA A 463 -9.61 -50.50 -0.30
N ALA A 464 -10.80 -51.06 -0.12
CA ALA A 464 -12.06 -50.54 -0.65
C ALA A 464 -12.33 -49.10 -0.18
N LEU A 465 -12.10 -48.80 1.10
CA LEU A 465 -12.21 -47.44 1.63
C LEU A 465 -11.17 -46.49 1.02
N PHE A 466 -9.94 -46.97 0.76
CA PHE A 466 -8.89 -46.19 0.14
C PHE A 466 -9.21 -45.84 -1.33
N MET A 467 -9.77 -46.80 -2.07
CA MET A 467 -10.23 -46.63 -3.46
C MET A 467 -11.56 -45.89 -3.57
N GLU A 468 -12.28 -45.68 -2.46
CA GLU A 468 -13.62 -45.07 -2.42
C GLU A 468 -14.70 -45.87 -3.15
N LEU A 469 -14.66 -47.20 -3.04
CA LEU A 469 -15.70 -48.06 -3.61
C LEU A 469 -17.08 -47.73 -3.03
N ASP A 470 -18.11 -47.78 -3.88
CA ASP A 470 -19.52 -47.57 -3.49
C ASP A 470 -20.08 -48.76 -2.69
N GLY A 471 -19.42 -49.90 -2.76
CA GLY A 471 -19.68 -51.08 -1.93
C GLY A 471 -18.65 -52.17 -2.17
N VAL A 472 -18.46 -53.03 -1.17
CA VAL A 472 -17.63 -54.24 -1.29
C VAL A 472 -18.36 -55.42 -0.66
N SER A 473 -18.49 -56.50 -1.43
CA SER A 473 -19.12 -57.75 -1.03
C SER A 473 -18.10 -58.87 -1.02
N VAL A 474 -18.14 -59.71 0.01
CA VAL A 474 -17.24 -60.85 0.19
C VAL A 474 -18.10 -62.11 0.32
N MET A 475 -17.91 -63.06 -0.58
CA MET A 475 -18.62 -64.33 -0.57
C MET A 475 -17.91 -65.36 0.34
N GLU A 476 -18.64 -66.39 0.74
CA GLU A 476 -18.15 -67.44 1.65
C GLU A 476 -17.83 -68.76 0.93
N PHE A 477 -17.24 -68.68 -0.27
CA PHE A 477 -16.75 -69.86 -0.97
C PHE A 477 -15.42 -70.36 -0.39
N PRO A 478 -15.08 -71.66 -0.53
CA PRO A 478 -13.81 -72.19 -0.05
C PRO A 478 -12.62 -71.54 -0.76
N ASP A 479 -11.54 -71.29 -0.02
CA ASP A 479 -10.31 -70.65 -0.51
C ASP A 479 -9.59 -71.47 -1.59
N THR A 480 -9.85 -72.78 -1.66
CA THR A 480 -9.34 -73.68 -2.69
C THR A 480 -10.46 -74.47 -3.33
N GLY A 481 -10.39 -74.68 -4.64
CA GLY A 481 -11.35 -75.54 -5.35
C GLY A 481 -12.59 -74.80 -5.82
N LEU A 482 -12.48 -73.50 -6.13
CA LEU A 482 -13.60 -72.69 -6.63
C LEU A 482 -14.22 -73.24 -7.92
N LYS A 483 -13.49 -74.07 -8.67
CA LYS A 483 -13.98 -74.78 -9.86
C LYS A 483 -15.29 -75.54 -9.62
N ASP A 484 -15.50 -76.10 -8.43
CA ASP A 484 -16.67 -76.92 -8.10
C ASP A 484 -17.87 -76.03 -7.68
N ALA A 485 -17.62 -74.73 -7.43
CA ALA A 485 -18.62 -73.74 -7.02
C ALA A 485 -19.02 -72.75 -8.14
N VAL A 486 -18.58 -72.99 -9.38
CA VAL A 486 -18.88 -72.10 -10.53
C VAL A 486 -20.38 -71.83 -10.70
N PRO A 487 -21.30 -72.81 -10.60
CA PRO A 487 -22.74 -72.55 -10.71
C PRO A 487 -23.26 -71.57 -9.65
N GLN A 488 -22.79 -71.68 -8.41
CA GLN A 488 -23.19 -70.83 -7.28
C GLN A 488 -22.56 -69.44 -7.38
N MET A 489 -21.27 -69.35 -7.72
CA MET A 489 -20.59 -68.07 -7.95
C MET A 489 -21.28 -67.27 -9.05
N LYS A 490 -21.71 -67.94 -10.12
CA LYS A 490 -22.47 -67.33 -11.20
C LYS A 490 -23.78 -66.68 -10.67
N GLU A 491 -24.54 -67.37 -9.83
CA GLU A 491 -25.80 -66.85 -9.27
C GLU A 491 -25.56 -65.58 -8.44
N GLU A 492 -24.53 -65.58 -7.59
CA GLU A 492 -24.14 -64.42 -6.79
C GLU A 492 -23.64 -63.25 -7.65
N MET A 493 -22.85 -63.53 -8.69
CA MET A 493 -22.41 -62.50 -9.64
C MET A 493 -23.58 -61.90 -10.41
N GLU A 494 -24.54 -62.71 -10.89
CA GLU A 494 -25.74 -62.21 -11.57
C GLU A 494 -26.59 -61.33 -10.65
N LYS A 495 -26.70 -61.71 -9.38
CA LYS A 495 -27.38 -60.91 -8.36
C LYS A 495 -26.68 -59.57 -8.15
N MET A 496 -25.38 -59.56 -7.89
CA MET A 496 -24.59 -58.34 -7.71
C MET A 496 -24.64 -57.42 -8.93
N ILE A 497 -24.58 -57.99 -10.13
CA ILE A 497 -24.74 -57.26 -11.39
C ILE A 497 -26.10 -56.54 -11.46
N ARG A 498 -27.19 -57.22 -11.13
CA ARG A 498 -28.55 -56.64 -11.13
C ARG A 498 -28.72 -55.57 -10.06
N GLU A 499 -28.21 -55.82 -8.85
CA GLU A 499 -28.35 -54.91 -7.71
C GLU A 499 -27.56 -53.61 -7.90
N THR A 500 -26.36 -53.72 -8.48
CA THR A 500 -25.50 -52.56 -8.73
C THR A 500 -25.86 -51.83 -10.03
N GLY A 501 -26.44 -52.53 -11.00
CA GLY A 501 -26.65 -52.02 -12.36
C GLY A 501 -25.33 -51.90 -13.13
N ALA A 502 -24.41 -52.86 -12.94
CA ALA A 502 -23.09 -52.84 -13.58
C ALA A 502 -23.17 -52.81 -15.11
N THR A 503 -22.45 -51.88 -15.73
CA THR A 503 -22.28 -51.75 -17.19
C THR A 503 -20.96 -52.34 -17.67
N LEU A 504 -20.02 -52.54 -16.75
CA LEU A 504 -18.70 -53.12 -17.00
C LEU A 504 -18.32 -54.05 -15.84
N VAL A 505 -17.80 -55.23 -16.16
CA VAL A 505 -17.20 -56.15 -15.18
C VAL A 505 -15.69 -56.26 -15.43
N LEU A 506 -14.90 -56.04 -14.39
CA LEU A 506 -13.46 -56.32 -14.38
C LEU A 506 -13.25 -57.67 -13.70
N THR A 507 -12.58 -58.60 -14.35
CA THR A 507 -12.39 -59.96 -13.82
C THR A 507 -11.05 -60.55 -14.25
N HIS A 508 -10.76 -61.74 -13.76
CA HIS A 508 -9.60 -62.54 -14.13
C HIS A 508 -9.59 -62.97 -15.60
N SER A 509 -8.47 -63.49 -16.10
CA SER A 509 -8.35 -64.00 -17.46
C SER A 509 -8.50 -65.52 -17.53
N GLN A 510 -9.04 -66.04 -18.65
CA GLN A 510 -9.14 -67.48 -18.90
C GLN A 510 -7.77 -68.19 -18.89
N ILE A 511 -6.71 -67.48 -19.25
CA ILE A 511 -5.34 -68.04 -19.38
C ILE A 511 -4.53 -67.90 -18.09
N ASP A 512 -5.13 -67.44 -16.99
CA ASP A 512 -4.47 -67.39 -15.68
C ASP A 512 -3.99 -68.79 -15.25
N ILE A 513 -2.84 -68.91 -14.62
CA ILE A 513 -2.29 -70.22 -14.19
C ILE A 513 -3.01 -70.79 -12.96
N HIS A 514 -3.72 -69.96 -12.18
CA HIS A 514 -4.46 -70.38 -11.01
C HIS A 514 -5.88 -70.82 -11.36
N THR A 515 -6.22 -72.05 -10.98
CA THR A 515 -7.54 -72.64 -11.26
C THR A 515 -8.69 -71.87 -10.63
N ASP A 516 -8.44 -71.19 -9.51
CA ASP A 516 -9.45 -70.37 -8.83
C ASP A 516 -9.77 -69.12 -9.65
N HIS A 517 -8.77 -68.46 -10.24
CA HIS A 517 -8.97 -67.29 -11.12
C HIS A 517 -9.71 -67.70 -12.41
N GLN A 518 -9.37 -68.86 -12.98
CA GLN A 518 -10.10 -69.44 -14.11
C GLN A 518 -11.57 -69.72 -13.76
N ALA A 519 -11.85 -70.25 -12.57
CA ALA A 519 -13.21 -70.52 -12.11
C ALA A 519 -14.04 -69.23 -11.97
N VAL A 520 -13.45 -68.17 -11.42
CA VAL A 520 -14.07 -66.83 -11.34
C VAL A 520 -14.34 -66.28 -12.74
N PHE A 521 -13.41 -66.44 -13.68
CA PHE A 521 -13.63 -66.04 -15.06
C PHE A 521 -14.78 -66.81 -15.72
N GLU A 522 -14.85 -68.13 -15.59
CA GLU A 522 -15.94 -68.94 -16.18
C GLU A 522 -17.30 -68.60 -15.57
N ALA A 523 -17.38 -68.33 -14.27
CA ALA A 523 -18.59 -67.80 -13.63
C ALA A 523 -18.96 -66.42 -14.19
N THR A 524 -17.98 -65.51 -14.31
CA THR A 524 -18.19 -64.14 -14.83
C THR A 524 -18.69 -64.16 -16.27
N LYS A 525 -18.10 -64.99 -17.12
CA LYS A 525 -18.45 -65.15 -18.53
C LYS A 525 -19.94 -65.50 -18.71
N VAL A 526 -20.48 -66.33 -17.82
CA VAL A 526 -21.88 -66.74 -17.87
C VAL A 526 -22.79 -65.70 -17.20
N ALA A 527 -22.37 -65.10 -16.08
CA ALA A 527 -23.16 -64.10 -15.36
C ALA A 527 -23.29 -62.77 -16.13
N ALA A 528 -22.20 -62.32 -16.76
CA ALA A 528 -22.11 -61.05 -17.47
C ALA A 528 -22.44 -61.18 -18.97
N ARG A 529 -23.36 -62.07 -19.36
CA ARG A 529 -23.72 -62.33 -20.78
C ARG A 529 -24.14 -61.07 -21.55
N ASN A 530 -24.77 -60.11 -20.88
CA ASN A 530 -25.28 -58.88 -21.49
C ASN A 530 -24.55 -57.63 -20.99
N ILE A 531 -23.29 -57.75 -20.56
CA ILE A 531 -22.49 -56.64 -20.01
C ILE A 531 -21.09 -56.68 -20.62
N SER A 532 -20.43 -55.52 -20.74
CA SER A 532 -19.03 -55.44 -21.13
C SER A 532 -18.13 -56.11 -20.09
N VAL A 533 -17.11 -56.84 -20.53
CA VAL A 533 -16.18 -57.57 -19.66
C VAL A 533 -14.74 -57.30 -20.11
N LEU A 534 -13.95 -56.78 -19.19
CA LEU A 534 -12.50 -56.62 -19.34
C LEU A 534 -11.79 -57.56 -18.37
N CYS A 535 -10.86 -58.35 -18.91
CA CYS A 535 -10.00 -59.20 -18.12
C CYS A 535 -8.72 -58.45 -17.76
N TYR A 536 -8.48 -58.20 -16.47
CA TYR A 536 -7.24 -57.55 -16.03
C TYR A 536 -6.05 -58.52 -16.08
N GLU A 537 -4.86 -57.94 -16.22
CA GLU A 537 -3.61 -58.66 -16.06
C GLU A 537 -3.28 -58.85 -14.58
N ASP A 538 -3.27 -60.10 -14.10
CA ASP A 538 -2.89 -60.43 -12.72
C ASP A 538 -1.46 -60.97 -12.61
N VAL A 539 -0.90 -61.06 -11.40
CA VAL A 539 0.45 -61.60 -11.10
C VAL A 539 0.66 -63.02 -11.61
N SER A 540 -0.42 -63.78 -11.74
CA SER A 540 -0.49 -65.16 -12.21
C SER A 540 -0.76 -65.30 -13.70
N THR A 541 -0.94 -64.20 -14.43
CA THR A 541 -1.12 -64.28 -15.88
C THR A 541 0.22 -64.60 -16.57
N PRO A 542 0.24 -65.58 -17.50
CA PRO A 542 1.47 -66.01 -18.13
C PRO A 542 1.86 -65.08 -19.30
N ARG A 543 3.03 -65.30 -19.91
CA ARG A 543 3.57 -64.43 -20.97
C ARG A 543 2.69 -64.36 -22.22
N GLU A 544 1.84 -65.36 -22.43
CA GLU A 544 0.85 -65.45 -23.49
C GLU A 544 -0.34 -64.49 -23.30
N PHE A 545 -0.40 -63.76 -22.18
CA PHE A 545 -1.37 -62.68 -22.01
C PHE A 545 -1.05 -61.50 -22.93
N VAL A 546 -1.84 -61.41 -24.01
CA VAL A 546 -1.80 -60.31 -24.98
C VAL A 546 -2.93 -59.32 -24.65
N PRO A 547 -2.63 -58.21 -23.95
CA PRO A 547 -3.61 -57.16 -23.73
C PRO A 547 -3.90 -56.39 -25.03
N ASN A 548 -5.12 -55.87 -25.15
CA ASN A 548 -5.55 -55.04 -26.26
C ASN A 548 -6.28 -53.76 -25.81
N TYR A 549 -6.31 -53.49 -24.50
CA TYR A 549 -6.84 -52.27 -23.92
C TYR A 549 -5.92 -51.82 -22.78
N PHE A 550 -5.52 -50.55 -22.78
CA PHE A 550 -4.57 -50.00 -21.82
C PHE A 550 -5.18 -48.78 -21.13
N VAL A 551 -5.10 -48.73 -19.81
CA VAL A 551 -5.57 -47.60 -19.01
C VAL A 551 -4.35 -46.90 -18.44
N ASP A 552 -4.14 -45.64 -18.84
CA ASP A 552 -3.11 -44.78 -18.24
C ASP A 552 -3.40 -44.57 -16.75
N ILE A 553 -2.46 -45.01 -15.90
CA ILE A 553 -2.50 -44.88 -14.44
C ILE A 553 -1.30 -44.07 -13.92
N GLY A 554 -0.66 -43.25 -14.75
CA GLY A 554 0.52 -42.47 -14.38
C GLY A 554 0.32 -41.64 -13.11
N SER A 555 -0.81 -40.94 -13.00
CA SER A 555 -1.17 -40.15 -11.81
C SER A 555 -1.61 -40.97 -10.60
N TYR A 556 -1.70 -42.30 -10.73
CA TYR A 556 -2.25 -43.21 -9.72
C TYR A 556 -1.23 -44.29 -9.28
N ILE A 557 -0.03 -44.31 -9.85
CA ILE A 557 0.94 -45.39 -9.58
C ILE A 557 1.43 -45.41 -8.12
N GLU A 558 1.72 -44.24 -7.54
CA GLU A 558 2.12 -44.12 -6.13
C GLU A 558 0.97 -44.58 -5.20
N ASP A 559 -0.27 -44.21 -5.52
CA ASP A 559 -1.45 -44.63 -4.77
C ASP A 559 -1.72 -46.13 -4.92
N LYS A 560 -1.49 -46.71 -6.10
CA LYS A 560 -1.62 -48.16 -6.33
C LYS A 560 -0.62 -48.94 -5.48
N MET A 561 0.64 -48.51 -5.44
CA MET A 561 1.65 -49.13 -4.57
C MET A 561 1.23 -49.07 -3.09
N LYS A 562 0.70 -47.92 -2.64
CA LYS A 562 0.22 -47.76 -1.27
C LYS A 562 -1.01 -48.63 -1.00
N LEU A 563 -1.93 -48.72 -1.95
CA LEU A 563 -3.13 -49.55 -1.89
C LEU A 563 -2.74 -51.03 -1.70
N VAL A 564 -1.84 -51.56 -2.51
CA VAL A 564 -1.37 -52.95 -2.40
C VAL A 564 -0.67 -53.21 -1.05
N SER A 565 0.08 -52.23 -0.52
CA SER A 565 0.73 -52.35 0.80
C SER A 565 -0.23 -52.45 2.00
N LEU A 566 -1.54 -52.27 1.79
CA LEU A 566 -2.56 -52.47 2.83
C LEU A 566 -2.77 -53.95 3.15
N HIS A 567 -2.42 -54.86 2.23
CA HIS A 567 -2.49 -56.32 2.38
C HIS A 567 -1.29 -56.88 3.13
N ARG A 568 -1.13 -56.47 4.40
CA ARG A 568 0.03 -56.80 5.24
C ARG A 568 0.24 -58.29 5.41
N THR A 569 -0.84 -59.08 5.41
CA THR A 569 -0.75 -60.55 5.47
C THR A 569 -0.06 -61.17 4.26
N GLN A 570 0.09 -60.43 3.16
CA GLN A 570 0.69 -60.90 1.92
C GLN A 570 2.04 -60.25 1.59
N ASN A 571 2.55 -59.33 2.44
CA ASN A 571 3.73 -58.51 2.16
C ASN A 571 5.01 -59.30 1.87
N GLU A 572 5.13 -60.54 2.36
CA GLU A 572 6.32 -61.39 2.13
C GLU A 572 6.37 -61.96 0.71
N LYS A 573 5.30 -61.84 -0.06
CA LYS A 573 5.24 -62.36 -1.44
C LYS A 573 5.90 -61.37 -2.39
N ASN A 574 6.84 -61.84 -3.21
CA ASN A 574 7.61 -61.01 -4.16
C ASN A 574 6.74 -60.15 -5.10
N TYR A 575 5.54 -60.62 -5.46
CA TYR A 575 4.65 -59.87 -6.35
C TYR A 575 3.97 -58.67 -5.68
N MET A 576 4.05 -58.55 -4.34
CA MET A 576 3.58 -57.39 -3.57
C MET A 576 4.63 -56.27 -3.48
N ASP A 577 5.85 -56.49 -3.99
CA ASP A 577 6.91 -55.48 -3.97
C ASP A 577 6.50 -54.26 -4.83
N PRO A 578 6.55 -53.02 -4.28
CA PRO A 578 6.22 -51.81 -5.02
C PRO A 578 6.99 -51.63 -6.33
N GLU A 579 8.27 -52.03 -6.40
CA GLU A 579 9.07 -51.91 -7.61
C GLU A 579 8.64 -52.94 -8.68
N VAL A 580 8.15 -54.12 -8.26
CA VAL A 580 7.57 -55.10 -9.19
C VAL A 580 6.27 -54.56 -9.78
N ILE A 581 5.38 -54.00 -8.95
CA ILE A 581 4.11 -53.39 -9.39
C ILE A 581 4.38 -52.24 -10.37
N LYS A 582 5.32 -51.36 -10.02
CA LYS A 582 5.72 -50.22 -10.84
C LYS A 582 6.39 -50.67 -12.15
N GLY A 583 7.25 -51.68 -12.11
CA GLY A 583 7.89 -52.25 -13.28
C GLY A 583 6.88 -52.85 -14.27
N ARG A 584 5.87 -53.59 -13.77
CA ARG A 584 4.78 -54.11 -14.60
C ARG A 584 3.98 -53.00 -15.26
N ALA A 585 3.58 -51.99 -14.48
CA ALA A 585 2.84 -50.85 -15.00
C ALA A 585 3.66 -50.05 -16.04
N ALA A 586 4.97 -49.90 -15.84
CA ALA A 586 5.87 -49.25 -16.80
C ALA A 586 5.99 -50.04 -18.10
N HIS A 587 6.13 -51.36 -18.01
CA HIS A 587 6.18 -52.24 -19.18
C HIS A 587 4.91 -52.12 -20.04
N ARG A 588 3.74 -52.11 -19.41
CA ARG A 588 2.47 -51.90 -20.12
C ARG A 588 2.26 -50.46 -20.56
N GLY A 589 2.81 -49.49 -19.85
CA GLY A 589 2.85 -48.09 -20.27
C GLY A 589 3.53 -47.94 -21.64
N ILE A 590 4.69 -48.56 -21.82
CA ILE A 590 5.42 -48.55 -23.11
C ILE A 590 4.55 -49.09 -24.24
N GLN A 591 3.77 -50.16 -23.99
CA GLN A 591 2.85 -50.73 -24.98
C GLN A 591 1.64 -49.83 -25.26
N GLY A 592 1.14 -49.13 -24.25
CA GLY A 592 0.00 -48.20 -24.33
C GLY A 592 0.37 -46.77 -24.74
N GLY A 593 1.64 -46.45 -24.94
CA GLY A 593 2.11 -45.10 -25.29
C GLY A 593 2.10 -44.08 -24.14
N VAL A 594 2.14 -44.53 -22.89
CA VAL A 594 2.12 -43.68 -21.67
C VAL A 594 3.19 -44.15 -20.67
N GLN A 595 3.44 -43.39 -19.60
CA GLN A 595 4.51 -43.75 -18.65
C GLN A 595 4.17 -45.01 -17.82
N PHE A 596 2.93 -45.13 -17.34
CA PHE A 596 2.46 -46.28 -16.58
C PHE A 596 1.04 -46.63 -16.99
N ALA A 597 0.77 -47.89 -17.30
CA ALA A 597 -0.57 -48.35 -17.65
C ALA A 597 -0.94 -49.67 -16.96
N GLU A 598 -2.23 -49.85 -16.70
CA GLU A 598 -2.81 -51.17 -16.47
C GLU A 598 -3.32 -51.73 -17.79
N ALA A 599 -3.13 -53.02 -17.98
CA ALA A 599 -3.42 -53.70 -19.23
C ALA A 599 -4.58 -54.68 -19.05
N TYR A 600 -5.46 -54.69 -20.04
CA TYR A 600 -6.65 -55.51 -20.06
C TYR A 600 -6.77 -56.23 -21.40
N ARG A 601 -7.37 -57.41 -21.35
CA ARG A 601 -7.89 -58.11 -22.52
C ARG A 601 -9.40 -57.92 -22.57
N ILE A 602 -9.88 -57.34 -23.66
CA ILE A 602 -11.31 -57.27 -23.93
C ILE A 602 -11.83 -58.69 -24.16
N TYR A 603 -12.66 -59.19 -23.24
CA TYR A 603 -13.44 -60.41 -23.48
C TYR A 603 -14.66 -60.07 -24.35
N LYS A 604 -15.33 -58.97 -24.01
CA LYS A 604 -16.51 -58.47 -24.73
C LYS A 604 -16.73 -57.00 -24.44
N LEU A 605 -17.01 -56.20 -25.46
CA LEU A 605 -17.54 -54.84 -25.31
C LEU A 605 -18.91 -54.79 -25.97
N LEU A 606 -19.90 -54.32 -25.24
CA LEU A 606 -21.19 -53.95 -25.81
C LEU A 606 -21.12 -52.49 -26.24
N GLN A 607 -21.67 -52.19 -27.41
CA GLN A 607 -21.71 -50.85 -28.00
C GLN A 607 -22.60 -49.90 -27.20
#